data_AF-A0A225DE06-F1
#
_entry.id   AF-A0A225DE06-F1
#
_cell.length_a   1.000
_cell.length_b   1.000
_cell.length_c   1.000
_cell.angle_alpha   90.00
_cell.angle_beta   90.00
_cell.angle_gamma   90.00
#
_symmetry.space_group_name_H-M   'P 1'
#
loop_
_entity.id
_entity.type
_entity.pdbx_description
1 polymer ?
#
loop_
_entity_poly.entity_id
_entity_poly.type
_entity_poly.pdbx_seq_one_letter_code
_entity_poly.pdbx_strand_id
1 'polypeptide(L)'
;MAEKPRLPSLRELGIDLLRVPRWRVAVSVLTPFVLFGGYFVAAGMGYWLPAVALVGALSFVTYGSVSHDLVHSSLRLPRRMNDLLLSLIEGLMLRSGRAYRLAHLHHHAHFPDPDDPEARAAHGSLWAALCDGPKFAVRLWVWAWREHPEHRARLAGEAVGVIAFVGSALALAFTGLTVIPLAFVALAHCGSWAFPLATAYLPHDPAGATVVTRTRMFRGIVARVIALDHLYHLEHHLYPAVPHHQWAELGRRLTPHLIHAGAVPLHIGLPFPVSR
;
A
#
# COMPACT_ATOMS: atom_id res chain seq x y z
N MET A 1 28.80 -16.22 -23.62
CA MET A 1 28.01 -15.15 -22.97
C MET A 1 26.99 -15.83 -22.08
N ALA A 2 27.02 -15.60 -20.77
CA ALA A 2 25.98 -16.14 -19.89
C ALA A 2 24.62 -15.54 -20.31
N GLU A 3 23.65 -16.39 -20.59
CA GLU A 3 22.30 -16.00 -20.95
C GLU A 3 21.72 -15.16 -19.81
N LYS A 4 21.19 -13.96 -20.10
CA LYS A 4 20.54 -13.15 -19.07
C LYS A 4 19.37 -13.97 -18.51
N PRO A 5 19.29 -14.17 -17.18
CA PRO A 5 18.25 -15.01 -16.59
C PRO A 5 16.87 -14.43 -16.92
N ARG A 6 16.11 -15.19 -17.73
CA ARG A 6 14.75 -14.83 -18.11
C ARG A 6 13.81 -15.13 -16.94
N LEU A 7 13.06 -14.12 -16.51
CA LEU A 7 11.99 -14.31 -15.54
C LEU A 7 10.82 -15.07 -16.19
N PRO A 8 10.19 -16.03 -15.47
CA PRO A 8 9.09 -16.81 -16.00
C PRO A 8 7.83 -15.95 -16.21
N SER A 9 7.04 -16.25 -17.23
CA SER A 9 5.73 -15.65 -17.45
C SER A 9 4.70 -16.16 -16.43
N LEU A 10 3.57 -15.46 -16.28
CA LEU A 10 2.46 -15.93 -15.46
C LEU A 10 1.87 -17.28 -15.94
N ARG A 11 2.03 -17.62 -17.22
CA ARG A 11 1.60 -18.93 -17.72
C ARG A 11 2.50 -20.06 -17.20
N GLU A 12 3.80 -19.80 -17.13
CA GLU A 12 4.80 -20.73 -16.59
C GLU A 12 4.69 -20.84 -15.06
N LEU A 13 4.39 -19.72 -14.37
CA LEU A 13 4.18 -19.70 -12.93
C LEU A 13 2.83 -20.27 -12.49
N GLY A 14 1.83 -20.28 -13.37
CA GLY A 14 0.46 -20.75 -13.10
C GLY A 14 -0.55 -19.60 -13.03
N ILE A 15 -1.56 -19.67 -13.90
CA ILE A 15 -2.63 -18.66 -14.01
C ILE A 15 -3.59 -18.66 -12.80
N ASP A 16 -3.52 -19.68 -11.95
CA ASP A 16 -4.25 -19.78 -10.69
C ASP A 16 -3.90 -18.64 -9.72
N LEU A 17 -2.69 -18.09 -9.84
CA LEU A 17 -2.25 -16.89 -9.12
C LEU A 17 -3.14 -15.67 -9.40
N LEU A 18 -3.86 -15.63 -10.53
CA LEU A 18 -4.75 -14.52 -10.88
C LEU A 18 -6.20 -14.72 -10.40
N ARG A 19 -6.49 -15.84 -9.75
CA ARG A 19 -7.84 -16.17 -9.29
C ARG A 19 -8.12 -15.48 -7.97
N VAL A 20 -9.19 -14.70 -7.92
CA VAL A 20 -9.73 -14.11 -6.67
C VAL A 20 -11.14 -14.66 -6.46
N PRO A 21 -11.38 -15.49 -5.42
CA PRO A 21 -12.74 -15.96 -5.15
C PRO A 21 -13.61 -14.80 -4.64
N ARG A 22 -14.92 -14.84 -4.94
CA ARG A 22 -15.85 -13.73 -4.61
C ARG A 22 -15.87 -13.37 -3.12
N TRP A 23 -15.79 -14.37 -2.24
CA TRP A 23 -15.72 -14.13 -0.79
C TRP A 23 -14.46 -13.34 -0.41
N ARG A 24 -13.33 -13.56 -1.09
CA ARG A 24 -12.08 -12.83 -0.86
C ARG A 24 -12.20 -11.40 -1.32
N VAL A 25 -12.83 -11.16 -2.47
CA VAL A 25 -13.17 -9.79 -2.93
C VAL A 25 -14.03 -9.08 -1.88
N ALA A 26 -15.09 -9.74 -1.39
CA ALA A 26 -15.96 -9.17 -0.37
C ALA A 26 -15.19 -8.85 0.92
N VAL A 27 -14.37 -9.78 1.42
CA VAL A 27 -13.53 -9.56 2.61
C VAL A 27 -12.56 -8.40 2.41
N SER A 28 -11.82 -8.36 1.29
CA SER A 28 -10.88 -7.28 0.99
C SER A 28 -11.58 -5.91 0.97
N VAL A 29 -12.75 -5.82 0.33
CA VAL A 29 -13.50 -4.55 0.22
C VAL A 29 -14.16 -4.14 1.53
N LEU A 30 -14.72 -5.09 2.29
CA LEU A 30 -15.47 -4.78 3.52
C LEU A 30 -14.56 -4.50 4.72
N THR A 31 -13.37 -5.11 4.77
CA THR A 31 -12.47 -5.01 5.93
C THR A 31 -12.13 -3.56 6.30
N PRO A 32 -11.76 -2.66 5.36
CA PRO A 32 -11.51 -1.25 5.69
C PRO A 32 -12.70 -0.55 6.35
N PHE A 33 -13.92 -0.78 5.85
CA PHE A 33 -15.13 -0.15 6.41
C PHE A 33 -15.46 -0.71 7.80
N VAL A 34 -15.27 -2.01 8.01
CA VAL A 34 -15.47 -2.66 9.32
C VAL A 34 -14.47 -2.12 10.34
N LEU A 35 -13.19 -2.00 9.98
CA LEU A 35 -12.17 -1.45 10.87
C LEU A 35 -12.41 0.04 11.18
N PHE A 36 -12.79 0.82 10.16
CA PHE A 36 -13.14 2.23 10.33
C PHE A 36 -14.35 2.42 11.25
N GLY A 37 -15.46 1.72 11.00
CA GLY A 37 -16.64 1.78 11.87
C GLY A 37 -16.36 1.25 13.28
N GLY A 38 -15.57 0.18 13.37
CA GLY A 38 -15.13 -0.42 14.63
C GLY A 38 -14.36 0.58 15.51
N TYR A 39 -13.53 1.45 14.92
CA TYR A 39 -12.86 2.52 15.67
C TYR A 39 -13.87 3.41 16.40
N PHE A 40 -14.90 3.92 15.70
CA PHE A 40 -15.88 4.83 16.30
C PHE A 40 -16.71 4.14 17.38
N VAL A 41 -17.06 2.87 17.18
CA VAL A 41 -17.76 2.06 18.18
C VAL A 41 -16.88 1.87 19.42
N ALA A 42 -15.64 1.41 19.25
CA ALA A 42 -14.73 1.15 20.36
C ALA A 42 -14.40 2.43 21.14
N ALA A 43 -14.06 3.52 20.44
CA ALA A 43 -13.79 4.82 21.07
C ALA A 43 -15.02 5.40 21.75
N GLY A 44 -16.21 5.26 21.15
CA GLY A 44 -17.49 5.69 21.73
C GLY A 44 -17.86 4.94 23.02
N MET A 45 -17.43 3.68 23.14
CA MET A 45 -17.55 2.88 24.37
C MET A 45 -16.41 3.12 25.37
N GLY A 46 -15.45 4.00 25.06
CA GLY A 46 -14.29 4.30 25.91
C GLY A 46 -13.13 3.31 25.79
N TYR A 47 -13.20 2.31 24.90
CA TYR A 47 -12.15 1.32 24.66
C TYR A 47 -11.06 1.87 23.73
N TRP A 48 -10.25 2.80 24.23
CA TRP A 48 -9.23 3.50 23.45
C TRP A 48 -8.12 2.60 22.91
N LEU A 49 -7.65 1.61 23.69
CA LEU A 49 -6.59 0.70 23.24
C LEU A 49 -7.04 -0.13 22.03
N PRO A 50 -8.21 -0.81 22.04
CA PRO A 50 -8.77 -1.42 20.84
C PRO A 50 -9.01 -0.43 19.69
N ALA A 51 -9.49 0.78 19.98
CA ALA A 51 -9.71 1.79 18.95
C ALA A 51 -8.40 2.14 18.20
N VAL A 52 -7.31 2.42 18.93
CA VAL A 52 -5.99 2.68 18.32
C VAL A 52 -5.51 1.49 17.49
N ALA A 53 -5.68 0.26 18.01
CA ALA A 53 -5.30 -0.95 17.28
C ALA A 53 -6.09 -1.11 15.96
N LEU A 54 -7.37 -0.73 15.93
CA LEU A 54 -8.20 -0.76 14.72
C LEU A 54 -7.73 0.24 13.66
N VAL A 55 -7.30 1.45 14.05
CA VAL A 55 -6.70 2.42 13.10
C VAL A 55 -5.36 1.90 12.58
N GLY A 56 -4.54 1.30 13.45
CA GLY A 56 -3.30 0.65 13.04
C GLY A 56 -3.54 -0.45 12.00
N ALA A 57 -4.51 -1.34 12.26
CA ALA A 57 -4.90 -2.39 11.32
C ALA A 57 -5.46 -1.81 10.01
N LEU A 58 -6.32 -0.79 10.09
CA LEU A 58 -6.87 -0.10 8.92
C LEU A 58 -5.75 0.50 8.05
N SER A 59 -4.73 1.07 8.70
CA SER A 59 -3.53 1.54 8.03
C SER A 59 -2.93 0.42 7.20
N PHE A 60 -2.44 -0.66 7.82
CA PHE A 60 -1.81 -1.76 7.10
C PHE A 60 -2.69 -2.38 6.00
N VAL A 61 -3.99 -2.55 6.22
CA VAL A 61 -4.91 -3.12 5.22
C VAL A 61 -5.04 -2.21 4.00
N THR A 62 -5.15 -0.89 4.20
CA THR A 62 -5.26 0.06 3.09
C THR A 62 -3.93 0.23 2.36
N TYR A 63 -2.79 0.36 3.04
CA TYR A 63 -1.50 0.47 2.32
C TYR A 63 -1.06 -0.83 1.73
N GLY A 64 -0.89 -1.86 2.54
CA GLY A 64 -0.19 -3.07 2.13
C GLY A 64 -0.98 -3.94 1.17
N SER A 65 -2.31 -3.90 1.26
CA SER A 65 -3.19 -4.92 0.68
C SER A 65 -4.22 -4.38 -0.31
N VAL A 66 -5.40 -3.97 0.16
CA VAL A 66 -6.55 -3.79 -0.74
C VAL A 66 -6.36 -2.62 -1.71
N SER A 67 -5.63 -1.56 -1.32
CA SER A 67 -5.43 -0.44 -2.22
C SER A 67 -4.46 -0.77 -3.34
N HIS A 68 -3.42 -1.59 -3.11
CA HIS A 68 -2.59 -2.13 -4.21
C HIS A 68 -3.46 -2.94 -5.19
N ASP A 69 -4.31 -3.80 -4.65
CA ASP A 69 -5.23 -4.61 -5.45
C ASP A 69 -6.17 -3.74 -6.31
N LEU A 70 -6.68 -2.64 -5.75
CA LEU A 70 -7.54 -1.70 -6.46
C LEU A 70 -6.75 -0.84 -7.46
N VAL A 71 -5.53 -0.41 -7.13
CA VAL A 71 -4.65 0.35 -8.04
C VAL A 71 -4.32 -0.46 -9.29
N HIS A 72 -4.04 -1.75 -9.15
CA HIS A 72 -3.74 -2.65 -10.26
C HIS A 72 -4.97 -3.36 -10.83
N SER A 73 -6.15 -3.12 -10.25
CA SER A 73 -7.42 -3.77 -10.63
C SER A 73 -7.37 -5.30 -10.57
N SER A 74 -6.55 -5.87 -9.67
CA SER A 74 -6.32 -7.30 -9.51
C SER A 74 -7.57 -8.03 -8.99
N LEU A 75 -8.49 -7.32 -8.34
CA LEU A 75 -9.78 -7.87 -7.87
C LEU A 75 -10.80 -8.11 -8.99
N ARG A 76 -10.51 -7.68 -10.22
CA ARG A 76 -11.38 -7.86 -11.41
C ARG A 76 -12.78 -7.25 -11.25
N LEU A 77 -12.87 -6.16 -10.50
CA LEU A 77 -14.10 -5.39 -10.34
C LEU A 77 -14.37 -4.55 -11.61
N PRO A 78 -15.65 -4.22 -11.91
CA PRO A 78 -15.95 -3.25 -12.97
C PRO A 78 -15.21 -1.93 -12.72
N ARG A 79 -14.63 -1.33 -13.77
CA ARG A 79 -13.73 -0.16 -13.65
C ARG A 79 -14.30 0.98 -12.80
N ARG A 80 -15.59 1.29 -12.96
CA ARG A 80 -16.26 2.35 -12.18
C ARG A 80 -16.34 2.00 -10.68
N MET A 81 -16.64 0.75 -10.37
CA MET A 81 -16.68 0.26 -8.98
C MET A 81 -15.28 0.25 -8.36
N ASN A 82 -14.29 -0.23 -9.11
CA ASN A 82 -12.89 -0.25 -8.67
C ASN A 82 -12.36 1.16 -8.36
N ASP A 83 -12.63 2.11 -9.24
CA ASP A 83 -12.28 3.52 -9.05
C ASP A 83 -12.99 4.11 -7.82
N LEU A 84 -14.29 3.89 -7.67
CA LEU A 84 -15.07 4.38 -6.53
C LEU A 84 -14.55 3.80 -5.21
N LEU A 85 -14.34 2.48 -5.16
CA LEU A 85 -13.84 1.81 -3.96
C LEU A 85 -12.45 2.28 -3.59
N LEU A 86 -11.56 2.51 -4.56
CA LEU A 86 -10.25 3.09 -4.28
C LEU A 86 -10.40 4.48 -3.65
N SER A 87 -11.23 5.37 -4.23
CA SER A 87 -11.46 6.70 -3.67
C SER A 87 -12.02 6.64 -2.24
N LEU A 88 -13.02 5.77 -1.99
CA LEU A 88 -13.64 5.64 -0.67
C LEU A 88 -12.68 5.06 0.37
N ILE A 89 -12.02 3.94 0.06
CA ILE A 89 -11.14 3.22 0.99
C ILE A 89 -9.91 4.08 1.34
N GLU A 90 -9.34 4.78 0.36
CA GLU A 90 -8.22 5.70 0.60
C GLU A 90 -8.66 6.92 1.40
N GLY A 91 -9.89 7.40 1.16
CA GLY A 91 -10.53 8.46 1.92
C GLY A 91 -10.75 8.11 3.39
N LEU A 92 -10.99 6.84 3.74
CA LEU A 92 -11.07 6.39 5.15
C LEU A 92 -9.78 6.70 5.92
N MET A 93 -8.63 6.73 5.25
CA MET A 93 -7.33 7.11 5.82
C MET A 93 -6.88 8.50 5.36
N LEU A 94 -7.82 9.39 5.05
CA LEU A 94 -7.59 10.80 4.72
C LEU A 94 -6.68 11.03 3.51
N ARG A 95 -6.76 10.17 2.50
CA ARG A 95 -5.96 10.24 1.28
C ARG A 95 -6.81 10.26 0.02
N SER A 96 -6.16 10.66 -1.06
CA SER A 96 -6.75 10.62 -2.40
C SER A 96 -6.39 9.31 -3.09
N GLY A 97 -7.39 8.50 -3.40
CA GLY A 97 -7.21 7.29 -4.17
C GLY A 97 -6.80 7.56 -5.62
N ARG A 98 -7.24 8.68 -6.20
CA ARG A 98 -6.79 9.10 -7.53
C ARG A 98 -5.31 9.45 -7.54
N ALA A 99 -4.85 10.26 -6.57
CA ALA A 99 -3.44 10.64 -6.46
C ALA A 99 -2.55 9.41 -6.24
N TYR A 100 -2.97 8.51 -5.35
CA TYR A 100 -2.22 7.27 -5.10
C TYR A 100 -2.11 6.40 -6.35
N ARG A 101 -3.21 6.14 -7.08
CA ARG A 101 -3.14 5.35 -8.32
C ARG A 101 -2.18 5.94 -9.34
N LEU A 102 -2.24 7.24 -9.57
CA LEU A 102 -1.42 7.90 -10.58
C LEU A 102 0.07 7.83 -10.20
N ALA A 103 0.39 8.16 -8.95
CA ALA A 103 1.77 8.11 -8.45
C ALA A 103 2.32 6.68 -8.48
N HIS A 104 1.52 5.71 -8.06
CA HIS A 104 1.95 4.31 -8.00
C HIS A 104 2.17 3.68 -9.37
N LEU A 105 1.31 3.98 -10.34
CA LEU A 105 1.55 3.51 -11.72
C LEU A 105 2.75 4.23 -12.36
N HIS A 106 2.97 5.50 -12.05
CA HIS A 106 4.18 6.21 -12.47
C HIS A 106 5.44 5.58 -11.86
N HIS A 107 5.41 5.24 -10.57
CA HIS A 107 6.48 4.56 -9.85
C HIS A 107 6.86 3.22 -10.52
N HIS A 108 5.87 2.35 -10.79
CA HIS A 108 6.11 1.07 -11.48
C HIS A 108 6.78 1.24 -12.85
N ALA A 109 6.44 2.33 -13.56
CA ALA A 109 6.97 2.58 -14.90
C ALA A 109 8.38 3.18 -14.91
N HIS A 110 8.76 3.96 -13.88
CA HIS A 110 9.96 4.79 -13.92
C HIS A 110 10.98 4.52 -12.81
N PHE A 111 10.67 3.74 -11.77
CA PHE A 111 11.63 3.47 -10.69
C PHE A 111 12.98 2.92 -11.23
N PRO A 112 14.15 3.46 -10.81
CA PRO A 112 14.41 4.32 -9.66
C PRO A 112 14.66 5.78 -10.04
N ASP A 113 13.86 6.33 -10.95
CA ASP A 113 13.95 7.75 -11.29
C ASP A 113 13.90 8.63 -10.02
N PRO A 114 14.87 9.54 -9.81
CA PRO A 114 14.88 10.43 -8.64
C PRO A 114 13.64 11.33 -8.53
N ASP A 115 12.93 11.58 -9.62
CA ASP A 115 11.72 12.41 -9.63
C ASP A 115 10.44 11.63 -9.30
N ASP A 116 10.55 10.34 -8.96
CA ASP A 116 9.44 9.51 -8.52
C ASP A 116 8.83 10.03 -7.19
N PRO A 117 7.58 10.52 -7.20
CA PRO A 117 6.96 11.11 -6.02
C PRO A 117 6.69 10.08 -4.92
N GLU A 118 6.55 8.81 -5.26
CA GLU A 118 6.29 7.70 -4.33
C GLU A 118 7.60 7.15 -3.75
N ALA A 119 8.64 7.02 -4.58
CA ALA A 119 9.91 6.44 -4.17
C ALA A 119 10.95 7.43 -3.64
N ARG A 120 10.65 8.73 -3.54
CA ARG A 120 11.58 9.76 -3.01
C ARG A 120 12.32 9.35 -1.73
N ALA A 121 11.63 8.68 -0.81
CA ALA A 121 12.22 8.24 0.45
C ALA A 121 13.31 7.17 0.27
N ALA A 122 13.28 6.39 -0.81
CA ALA A 122 14.27 5.35 -1.11
C ALA A 122 15.68 5.91 -1.39
N HIS A 123 15.78 7.18 -1.82
CA HIS A 123 17.05 7.83 -2.11
C HIS A 123 17.68 8.51 -0.88
N GLY A 124 16.98 8.55 0.26
CA GLY A 124 17.41 9.25 1.47
C GLY A 124 18.04 8.34 2.53
N SER A 125 18.28 8.92 3.70
CA SER A 125 18.60 8.14 4.92
C SER A 125 17.32 7.65 5.59
N LEU A 126 17.44 6.70 6.54
CA LEU A 126 16.33 6.26 7.39
C LEU A 126 15.61 7.45 8.06
N TRP A 127 16.37 8.42 8.58
CA TRP A 127 15.81 9.63 9.18
C TRP A 127 15.07 10.50 8.16
N ALA A 128 15.59 10.62 6.94
CA ALA A 128 14.90 11.34 5.88
C ALA A 128 13.57 10.67 5.52
N ALA A 129 13.52 9.33 5.49
CA ALA A 129 12.30 8.56 5.22
C ALA A 129 11.23 8.75 6.30
N LEU A 130 11.62 8.73 7.59
CA LEU A 130 10.72 9.00 8.71
C LEU A 130 10.13 10.42 8.66
N CYS A 131 10.98 11.42 8.37
CA CYS A 131 10.56 12.82 8.22
C CYS A 131 9.77 13.09 6.93
N ASP A 132 9.80 12.17 5.97
CA ASP A 132 9.03 12.28 4.73
C ASP A 132 7.54 11.93 4.93
N GLY A 133 7.25 11.09 5.93
CA GLY A 133 5.92 10.65 6.35
C GLY A 133 4.82 11.72 6.29
N PRO A 134 4.93 12.80 7.08
CA PRO A 134 3.90 13.84 7.13
C PRO A 134 3.60 14.51 5.78
N LYS A 135 4.57 14.49 4.85
CA LYS A 135 4.50 15.17 3.56
C LYS A 135 4.03 14.24 2.43
N PHE A 136 4.08 12.92 2.64
CA PHE A 136 3.89 11.93 1.60
C PHE A 136 2.56 12.07 0.85
N ALA A 137 1.44 12.02 1.57
CA ALA A 137 0.11 12.11 0.97
C ALA A 137 -0.12 13.43 0.23
N VAL A 138 0.34 14.55 0.81
CA VAL A 138 0.23 15.88 0.20
C VAL A 138 1.09 15.94 -1.07
N ARG A 139 2.31 15.40 -1.04
CA ARG A 139 3.19 15.35 -2.21
C ARG A 139 2.55 14.57 -3.35
N LEU A 140 1.99 13.38 -3.09
CA LEU A 140 1.32 12.60 -4.14
C LEU A 140 0.15 13.37 -4.74
N TRP A 141 -0.65 14.04 -3.90
CA TRP A 141 -1.77 14.85 -4.37
C TRP A 141 -1.33 16.05 -5.21
N VAL A 142 -0.33 16.80 -4.75
CA VAL A 142 0.21 17.97 -5.46
C VAL A 142 0.84 17.55 -6.79
N TRP A 143 1.61 16.48 -6.81
CA TRP A 143 2.17 15.91 -8.03
C TRP A 143 1.06 15.50 -8.99
N ALA A 144 0.06 14.75 -8.53
CA ALA A 144 -1.06 14.32 -9.37
C ALA A 144 -1.87 15.52 -9.92
N TRP A 145 -2.06 16.57 -9.13
CA TRP A 145 -2.74 17.79 -9.57
C TRP A 145 -2.00 18.55 -10.67
N ARG A 146 -0.66 18.55 -10.61
CA ARG A 146 0.22 19.22 -11.57
C ARG A 146 0.33 18.43 -12.86
N GLU A 147 0.65 17.15 -12.76
CA GLU A 147 0.97 16.28 -13.91
C GLU A 147 -0.28 15.72 -14.61
N HIS A 148 -1.44 15.65 -13.94
CA HIS A 148 -2.66 15.04 -14.47
C HIS A 148 -3.87 15.99 -14.44
N PRO A 149 -3.87 17.07 -15.26
CA PRO A 149 -4.96 18.05 -15.29
C PRO A 149 -6.34 17.44 -15.59
N GLU A 150 -6.40 16.35 -16.36
CA GLU A 150 -7.62 15.60 -16.70
C GLU A 150 -8.31 14.96 -15.47
N HIS A 151 -7.59 14.84 -14.35
CA HIS A 151 -8.09 14.23 -13.12
C HIS A 151 -8.45 15.24 -12.02
N ARG A 152 -8.25 16.54 -12.25
CA ARG A 152 -8.46 17.60 -11.23
C ARG A 152 -9.83 17.62 -10.60
N ALA A 153 -10.90 17.44 -11.38
CA ALA A 153 -12.26 17.42 -10.83
C ALA A 153 -12.45 16.31 -9.78
N ARG A 154 -11.89 15.11 -10.02
CA ARG A 154 -11.95 13.98 -9.08
C ARG A 154 -11.02 14.20 -7.89
N LEU A 155 -9.80 14.69 -8.12
CA LEU A 155 -8.85 15.04 -7.06
C LEU A 155 -9.43 16.10 -6.11
N ALA A 156 -10.13 17.11 -6.65
CA ALA A 156 -10.82 18.12 -5.87
C ALA A 156 -11.98 17.52 -5.07
N GLY A 157 -12.81 16.65 -5.68
CA GLY A 157 -13.91 15.98 -4.96
C GLY A 157 -13.42 15.13 -3.78
N GLU A 158 -12.35 14.36 -3.97
CA GLU A 158 -11.71 13.59 -2.90
C GLU A 158 -11.14 14.51 -1.80
N ALA A 159 -10.46 15.59 -2.18
CA ALA A 159 -9.92 16.58 -1.23
C ALA A 159 -11.02 17.27 -0.42
N VAL A 160 -12.14 17.65 -1.06
CA VAL A 160 -13.31 18.22 -0.37
C VAL A 160 -13.86 17.25 0.65
N GLY A 161 -13.96 15.96 0.32
CA GLY A 161 -14.39 14.93 1.28
C GLY A 161 -13.49 14.83 2.51
N VAL A 162 -12.17 14.82 2.31
CA VAL A 162 -11.19 14.79 3.41
C VAL A 162 -11.26 16.07 4.24
N ILE A 163 -11.29 17.25 3.61
CA ILE A 163 -11.37 18.55 4.29
C ILE A 163 -12.67 18.67 5.09
N ALA A 164 -13.80 18.24 4.51
CA ALA A 164 -15.09 18.26 5.19
C ALA A 164 -15.10 17.35 6.43
N PHE A 165 -14.51 16.15 6.34
CA PHE A 165 -14.40 15.25 7.47
C PHE A 165 -13.51 15.84 8.58
N VAL A 166 -12.32 16.34 8.24
CA VAL A 166 -11.39 16.97 9.20
C VAL A 166 -12.01 18.23 9.83
N GLY A 167 -12.65 19.08 9.04
CA GLY A 167 -13.33 20.28 9.52
C GLY A 167 -14.48 19.95 10.47
N SER A 168 -15.26 18.91 10.16
CA SER A 168 -16.32 18.42 11.04
C SER A 168 -15.75 17.87 12.35
N ALA A 169 -14.66 17.10 12.29
CA ALA A 169 -13.98 16.58 13.47
C ALA A 169 -13.46 17.70 14.40
N LEU A 170 -12.88 18.76 13.83
CA LEU A 170 -12.43 19.95 14.57
C LEU A 170 -13.62 20.70 15.20
N ALA A 171 -14.71 20.90 14.46
CA ALA A 171 -15.90 21.58 14.96
C ALA A 171 -16.57 20.81 16.12
N LEU A 172 -16.67 19.48 16.02
CA LEU A 172 -17.20 18.62 17.07
C LEU A 172 -16.35 18.67 18.35
N ALA A 173 -15.02 18.73 18.20
CA ALA A 173 -14.11 18.88 19.34
C ALA A 173 -14.20 20.29 19.96
N PHE A 174 -14.24 21.33 19.13
CA PHE A 174 -14.31 22.73 19.58
C PHE A 174 -15.60 23.04 20.35
N THR A 175 -16.73 22.49 19.90
CA THR A 175 -18.03 22.63 20.58
C THR A 175 -18.14 21.79 21.84
N GLY A 176 -17.17 20.91 22.12
CA GLY A 176 -17.18 20.00 23.27
C GLY A 176 -18.11 18.80 23.11
N LEU A 177 -18.70 18.58 21.93
CA LEU A 177 -19.63 17.46 21.71
C LEU A 177 -18.91 16.11 21.74
N THR A 178 -17.77 15.99 21.05
CA THR A 178 -16.90 14.81 21.11
C THR A 178 -15.53 15.07 20.48
N VAL A 179 -14.49 14.40 20.98
CA VAL A 179 -13.13 14.43 20.42
C VAL A 179 -12.81 13.21 19.53
N ILE A 180 -13.71 12.22 19.46
CA ILE A 180 -13.43 10.92 18.83
C ILE A 180 -13.01 11.06 17.35
N PRO A 181 -13.73 11.80 16.49
CA PRO A 181 -13.29 11.96 15.10
C PRO A 181 -11.97 12.71 14.97
N LEU A 182 -11.67 13.64 15.87
CA LEU A 182 -10.40 14.37 15.85
C LEU A 182 -9.24 13.46 16.28
N ALA A 183 -9.45 12.59 17.27
CA ALA A 183 -8.49 11.55 17.64
C ALA A 183 -8.25 10.59 16.48
N PHE A 184 -9.27 10.21 15.70
CA PHE A 184 -9.10 9.43 14.48
C PHE A 184 -8.20 10.15 13.48
N VAL A 185 -8.45 11.43 13.20
CA VAL A 185 -7.65 12.24 12.27
C VAL A 185 -6.19 12.25 12.70
N ALA A 186 -5.91 12.47 13.99
CA ALA A 186 -4.56 12.44 14.52
C ALA A 186 -3.89 11.07 14.34
N LEU A 187 -4.59 9.99 14.69
CA LEU A 187 -4.07 8.62 14.55
C LEU A 187 -3.83 8.22 13.09
N ALA A 188 -4.76 8.53 12.19
CA ALA A 188 -4.61 8.28 10.76
C ALA A 188 -3.43 9.07 10.18
N HIS A 189 -3.26 10.33 10.58
CA HIS A 189 -2.12 11.15 10.17
C HIS A 189 -0.79 10.59 10.70
N CYS A 190 -0.69 10.26 11.99
CA CYS A 190 0.53 9.68 12.56
C CYS A 190 0.86 8.30 11.96
N GLY A 191 -0.17 7.47 11.77
CA GLY A 191 -0.05 6.20 11.06
C GLY A 191 0.51 6.38 9.65
N SER A 192 0.26 7.55 9.03
CA SER A 192 0.77 7.86 7.70
C SER A 192 2.27 7.99 7.56
N TRP A 193 2.97 8.17 8.67
CA TRP A 193 4.40 8.40 8.65
C TRP A 193 5.20 7.12 8.42
N ALA A 194 4.58 5.95 8.66
CA ALA A 194 5.21 4.67 8.44
C ALA A 194 5.33 4.30 6.95
N PHE A 195 4.63 4.96 6.01
CA PHE A 195 4.59 4.46 4.62
C PHE A 195 5.85 4.73 3.84
N PRO A 196 6.40 5.95 3.78
CA PRO A 196 7.62 6.16 3.02
C PRO A 196 8.74 5.27 3.53
N LEU A 197 8.71 4.91 4.82
CA LEU A 197 9.57 3.89 5.38
C LEU A 197 9.25 2.48 4.84
N ALA A 198 8.02 2.00 5.00
CA ALA A 198 7.63 0.62 4.75
C ALA A 198 7.43 0.26 3.26
N THR A 199 7.00 1.21 2.43
CA THR A 199 6.63 0.98 1.03
C THR A 199 7.64 1.55 0.05
N ALA A 200 8.50 2.50 0.46
CA ALA A 200 9.53 3.07 -0.41
C ALA A 200 10.95 2.74 0.09
N TYR A 201 11.34 3.20 1.28
CA TYR A 201 12.71 3.07 1.78
C TYR A 201 13.15 1.62 2.03
N LEU A 202 12.33 0.85 2.76
CA LEU A 202 12.65 -0.52 3.13
C LEU A 202 12.63 -1.49 1.93
N PRO A 203 11.67 -1.45 0.99
CA PRO A 203 11.66 -2.36 -0.14
C PRO A 203 12.63 -1.97 -1.25
N HIS A 204 13.05 -0.73 -1.39
CA HIS A 204 13.88 -0.32 -2.53
C HIS A 204 15.37 -0.17 -2.22
N ASP A 205 16.16 -0.43 -3.25
CA ASP A 205 17.57 -0.12 -3.34
C ASP A 205 17.83 0.62 -4.67
N PRO A 206 17.87 1.97 -4.67
CA PRO A 206 18.03 2.74 -5.90
C PRO A 206 19.39 2.54 -6.57
N ALA A 207 20.39 1.97 -5.87
CA ALA A 207 21.69 1.64 -6.44
C ALA A 207 21.67 0.32 -7.24
N GLY A 208 20.55 -0.41 -7.24
CA GLY A 208 20.39 -1.66 -7.97
C GLY A 208 20.60 -1.50 -9.49
N ALA A 209 21.47 -2.33 -10.05
CA ALA A 209 21.78 -2.32 -11.49
C ALA A 209 20.65 -2.88 -12.38
N THR A 210 19.73 -3.68 -11.83
CA THR A 210 18.67 -4.37 -12.57
C THR A 210 17.32 -4.19 -11.90
N VAL A 211 16.23 -4.44 -12.62
CA VAL A 211 14.86 -4.42 -12.05
C VAL A 211 14.73 -5.36 -10.83
N VAL A 212 15.44 -6.49 -10.84
CA VAL A 212 15.45 -7.46 -9.75
C VAL A 212 16.24 -6.99 -8.54
N THR A 213 17.34 -6.27 -8.74
CA THR A 213 18.23 -5.82 -7.66
C THR A 213 17.86 -4.43 -7.12
N ARG A 214 16.95 -3.73 -7.79
CA ARG A 214 16.39 -2.43 -7.39
C ARG A 214 15.33 -2.51 -6.30
N THR A 215 14.78 -3.71 -6.08
CA THR A 215 13.80 -3.97 -5.03
C THR A 215 14.25 -5.20 -4.24
N ARG A 216 14.35 -5.04 -2.92
CA ARG A 216 14.82 -6.05 -1.99
C ARG A 216 13.85 -7.22 -1.92
N MET A 217 14.41 -8.43 -1.91
CA MET A 217 13.66 -9.68 -1.82
C MET A 217 13.54 -10.11 -0.35
N PHE A 218 12.45 -9.77 0.32
CA PHE A 218 12.23 -10.21 1.71
C PHE A 218 11.66 -11.63 1.78
N ARG A 219 12.10 -12.39 2.78
CA ARG A 219 11.60 -13.75 3.07
C ARG A 219 11.46 -13.98 4.58
N GLY A 220 10.59 -14.91 4.95
CA GLY A 220 10.41 -15.38 6.32
C GLY A 220 9.04 -15.05 6.93
N ILE A 221 8.63 -15.85 7.93
CA ILE A 221 7.30 -15.77 8.54
C ILE A 221 7.10 -14.44 9.27
N VAL A 222 8.14 -13.93 9.93
CA VAL A 222 8.03 -12.69 10.72
C VAL A 222 7.83 -11.48 9.81
N ALA A 223 8.62 -11.36 8.74
CA ALA A 223 8.39 -10.34 7.71
C ALA A 223 6.95 -10.38 7.17
N ARG A 224 6.47 -11.59 6.85
CA ARG A 224 5.13 -11.81 6.32
C ARG A 224 4.03 -11.37 7.28
N VAL A 225 4.10 -11.76 8.55
CA VAL A 225 3.05 -11.45 9.53
C VAL A 225 3.06 -9.98 9.89
N ILE A 226 4.23 -9.39 10.13
CA ILE A 226 4.34 -7.98 10.57
C ILE A 226 3.95 -7.02 9.44
N ALA A 227 4.34 -7.33 8.19
CA ALA A 227 4.04 -6.47 7.06
C ALA A 227 2.78 -6.90 6.28
N LEU A 228 2.02 -7.88 6.78
CA LEU A 228 0.87 -8.48 6.10
C LEU A 228 1.16 -8.78 4.62
N ASP A 229 2.20 -9.55 4.33
CA ASP A 229 2.66 -9.87 2.96
C ASP A 229 3.15 -8.67 2.10
N HIS A 230 3.06 -7.41 2.57
CA HIS A 230 3.46 -6.25 1.76
C HIS A 230 4.96 -6.25 1.35
N LEU A 231 5.82 -6.91 2.13
CA LEU A 231 7.25 -7.03 1.81
C LEU A 231 7.56 -7.93 0.62
N TYR A 232 6.58 -8.61 0.02
CA TYR A 232 6.67 -9.19 -1.33
C TYR A 232 6.62 -8.11 -2.44
N HIS A 233 7.28 -6.99 -2.19
CA HIS A 233 7.24 -5.80 -3.03
C HIS A 233 7.96 -6.02 -4.36
N LEU A 234 9.03 -6.82 -4.38
CA LEU A 234 9.72 -7.19 -5.62
C LEU A 234 8.79 -8.01 -6.53
N GLU A 235 8.06 -8.98 -5.96
CA GLU A 235 7.09 -9.77 -6.69
C GLU A 235 5.97 -8.91 -7.28
N HIS A 236 5.51 -7.94 -6.50
CA HIS A 236 4.51 -6.96 -6.92
C HIS A 236 5.00 -6.11 -8.11
N HIS A 237 6.23 -5.59 -8.06
CA HIS A 237 6.84 -4.85 -9.18
C HIS A 237 6.94 -5.69 -10.46
N LEU A 238 7.30 -6.97 -10.33
CA LEU A 238 7.48 -7.85 -11.47
C LEU A 238 6.15 -8.38 -12.03
N TYR A 239 5.14 -8.60 -11.17
CA TYR A 239 3.85 -9.20 -11.54
C TYR A 239 2.66 -8.47 -10.89
N PRO A 240 2.43 -7.18 -11.21
CA PRO A 240 1.44 -6.33 -10.55
C PRO A 240 -0.01 -6.81 -10.74
N ALA A 241 -0.26 -7.66 -11.73
CA ALA A 241 -1.58 -8.28 -11.97
C ALA A 241 -1.96 -9.34 -10.92
N VAL A 242 -1.00 -9.83 -10.13
CA VAL A 242 -1.24 -10.84 -9.10
C VAL A 242 -1.81 -10.15 -7.85
N PRO A 243 -3.00 -10.56 -7.38
CA PRO A 243 -3.62 -9.96 -6.21
C PRO A 243 -2.81 -10.24 -4.94
N HIS A 244 -2.84 -9.30 -4.00
CA HIS A 244 -2.07 -9.30 -2.76
C HIS A 244 -2.12 -10.62 -1.99
N HIS A 245 -3.31 -11.24 -1.91
CA HIS A 245 -3.48 -12.51 -1.21
C HIS A 245 -2.68 -13.68 -1.78
N GLN A 246 -2.19 -13.57 -3.01
CA GLN A 246 -1.39 -14.57 -3.71
C GLN A 246 0.11 -14.23 -3.71
N TRP A 247 0.53 -13.09 -3.13
CA TRP A 247 1.93 -12.66 -3.17
C TRP A 247 2.88 -13.64 -2.49
N ALA A 248 2.49 -14.26 -1.38
CA ALA A 248 3.30 -15.29 -0.72
C ALA A 248 3.53 -16.51 -1.62
N GLU A 249 2.48 -16.97 -2.31
CA GLU A 249 2.56 -18.11 -3.22
C GLU A 249 3.33 -17.77 -4.50
N LEU A 250 3.13 -16.56 -5.04
CA LEU A 250 3.93 -16.01 -6.12
C LEU A 250 5.42 -15.96 -5.73
N GLY A 251 5.74 -15.43 -4.54
CA GLY A 251 7.10 -15.36 -4.01
C GLY A 251 7.71 -16.75 -3.85
N ARG A 252 6.94 -17.75 -3.41
CA ARG A 252 7.39 -19.16 -3.34
C ARG A 252 7.78 -19.68 -4.72
N ARG A 253 6.94 -19.48 -5.75
CA ARG A 253 7.21 -19.94 -7.12
C ARG A 253 8.35 -19.16 -7.80
N LEU A 254 8.51 -17.88 -7.49
CA LEU A 254 9.53 -17.01 -8.09
C LEU A 254 10.91 -17.12 -7.45
N THR A 255 10.99 -17.50 -6.18
CA THR A 255 12.26 -17.49 -5.41
C THR A 255 13.44 -18.12 -6.15
N PRO A 256 13.33 -19.32 -6.75
CA PRO A 256 14.45 -19.92 -7.48
C PRO A 256 14.92 -19.07 -8.67
N HIS A 257 13.97 -18.48 -9.40
CA HIS A 257 14.25 -17.63 -10.56
C HIS A 257 14.88 -16.30 -10.16
N LEU A 258 14.42 -15.69 -9.06
CA LEU A 258 14.95 -14.43 -8.56
C LEU A 258 16.39 -14.59 -8.06
N ILE A 259 16.70 -15.68 -7.36
CA ILE A 259 18.07 -16.00 -6.93
C ILE A 259 18.99 -16.19 -8.14
N HIS A 260 18.52 -16.93 -9.15
CA HIS A 260 19.27 -17.09 -10.41
C HIS A 260 19.46 -15.76 -11.15
N ALA A 261 18.51 -14.83 -11.01
CA ALA A 261 18.58 -13.46 -11.51
C ALA A 261 19.42 -12.49 -10.66
N GLY A 262 20.06 -12.98 -9.59
CA GLY A 262 20.96 -12.19 -8.74
C GLY A 262 20.29 -11.49 -7.56
N ALA A 263 19.02 -11.80 -7.26
CA ALA A 263 18.38 -11.34 -6.03
C ALA A 263 18.99 -12.04 -4.81
N VAL A 264 19.24 -11.28 -3.74
CA VAL A 264 19.70 -11.82 -2.47
C VAL A 264 18.53 -11.79 -1.48
N PRO A 265 18.10 -12.95 -0.94
CA PRO A 265 16.97 -12.99 -0.03
C PRO A 265 17.34 -12.46 1.36
N LEU A 266 16.62 -11.44 1.82
CA LEU A 266 16.70 -10.92 3.18
C LEU A 266 15.73 -11.67 4.08
N HIS A 267 16.28 -12.54 4.94
CA HIS A 267 15.48 -13.36 5.84
C HIS A 267 15.18 -12.64 7.15
N ILE A 268 13.90 -12.49 7.47
CA ILE A 268 13.43 -11.97 8.75
C ILE A 268 12.54 -13.04 9.41
N GLY A 269 13.07 -13.64 10.47
CA GLY A 269 12.44 -14.77 11.18
C GLY A 269 12.70 -16.12 10.52
N LEU A 270 11.86 -17.10 10.86
CA LEU A 270 12.03 -18.48 10.37
C LEU A 270 11.80 -18.58 8.86
N PRO A 271 12.58 -19.42 8.15
CA PRO A 271 12.37 -19.69 6.73
C PRO A 271 11.00 -20.34 6.52
N PHE A 272 10.47 -20.20 5.30
CA PHE A 272 9.24 -20.91 4.95
C PHE A 272 9.43 -22.42 5.14
N PRO A 273 8.44 -23.15 5.70
CA PRO A 273 8.39 -24.58 5.52
C PRO A 273 8.25 -24.82 4.02
N VAL A 274 9.31 -25.35 3.39
CA VAL A 274 9.21 -25.89 2.04
C VAL A 274 8.29 -27.10 2.18
N SER A 275 7.01 -26.96 1.85
CA SER A 275 6.11 -28.11 1.78
C SER A 275 6.71 -29.06 0.74
N ARG A 276 7.04 -30.27 1.18
CA ARG A 276 7.45 -31.38 0.32
C ARG A 276 6.38 -31.68 -0.72
#